data_AF-A0A952TSE7-F1
#
_entry.id   AF-A0A952TSE7-F1
#
_cell.length_a   1.000
_cell.length_b   1.000
_cell.length_c   1.000
_cell.angle_alpha   90.00
_cell.angle_beta   90.00
_cell.angle_gamma   90.00
#
_symmetry.space_group_name_H-M   'P 1'
#
loop_
_entity.id
_entity.type
_entity.pdbx_description
1 polymer ?
#
loop_
_entity_poly.entity_id
_entity_poly.type
_entity_poly.pdbx_seq_one_letter_code
_entity_poly.pdbx_strand_id
1 'polypeptide(L)'
;MDLILKPTEACNFSCSFCSSTNISKSKAQILDLDLVSQFLERFPETRTIIINGGDPTMVPVSYYWDLIRRLNSLNSSANISITTNLWKFWLEWQNDAIEKKWTELFRSPRVNVTTSFQYGESRRITRSRVFTEQDFVKISNL
;
A
#
# COMPACT_ATOMS: atom_id res chain seq x y z
N MET A 1 0.28 15.27 -13.66
CA MET A 1 -0.96 14.87 -12.96
C MET A 1 -0.64 13.75 -12.00
N ASP A 2 -1.37 13.63 -10.88
CA ASP A 2 -1.24 12.52 -9.95
C ASP A 2 -2.54 11.69 -9.92
N LEU A 3 -2.40 10.37 -9.97
CA LEU A 3 -3.50 9.41 -9.85
C LEU A 3 -3.54 8.87 -8.43
N ILE A 4 -4.60 9.15 -7.68
CA ILE A 4 -4.85 8.49 -6.40
C ILE A 4 -5.59 7.20 -6.66
N LEU A 5 -4.95 6.08 -6.32
CA LEU A 5 -5.45 4.74 -6.56
C LEU A 5 -5.69 4.02 -5.23
N LYS A 6 -6.90 3.47 -5.10
CA LYS A 6 -7.27 2.63 -3.97
C LYS A 6 -7.46 1.19 -4.46
N PRO A 7 -6.45 0.33 -4.32
CA PRO A 7 -6.54 -1.00 -4.89
C PRO A 7 -7.45 -1.89 -4.07
N THR A 8 -7.64 -1.60 -2.77
CA THR A 8 -8.52 -2.36 -1.90
C THR A 8 -9.05 -1.52 -0.74
N GLU A 9 -10.12 -2.00 -0.12
CA GLU A 9 -10.67 -1.51 1.15
C GLU A 9 -10.19 -2.34 2.35
N ALA A 10 -9.56 -3.49 2.11
CA ALA A 10 -9.09 -4.41 3.13
C ALA A 10 -7.96 -3.76 3.94
N CYS A 11 -8.01 -3.85 5.26
CA CYS A 11 -6.97 -3.36 6.16
C CYS A 11 -6.76 -4.36 7.30
N ASN A 12 -5.50 -4.56 7.71
CA ASN A 12 -5.13 -5.34 8.89
C ASN A 12 -5.09 -4.51 10.19
N PHE A 13 -5.44 -3.22 10.13
CA PHE A 13 -5.61 -2.34 11.28
C PHE A 13 -7.09 -2.17 11.63
N SER A 14 -7.37 -1.78 12.87
CA SER A 14 -8.71 -1.49 13.37
C SER A 14 -8.80 -0.08 14.00
N CYS A 15 -8.22 0.90 13.31
CA CYS A 15 -8.24 2.31 13.72
C CYS A 15 -9.68 2.81 13.97
N SER A 16 -9.92 3.48 15.10
CA SER A 16 -11.27 3.93 15.47
C SER A 16 -11.79 5.11 14.64
N PHE A 17 -10.89 5.86 14.00
CA PHE A 17 -11.20 7.02 13.16
C PHE A 17 -11.31 6.68 11.67
N CYS A 18 -10.93 5.46 11.26
CA CYS A 18 -10.78 5.13 9.85
C CYS A 18 -12.13 4.77 9.22
N SER A 19 -12.53 5.51 8.19
CA SER A 19 -13.74 5.24 7.43
C SER A 19 -13.57 4.09 6.42
N SER A 20 -12.34 3.78 5.97
CA SER A 20 -12.10 2.83 4.87
C SER A 20 -12.75 1.47 5.08
N THR A 21 -12.69 0.92 6.29
CA THR A 21 -13.30 -0.40 6.58
C THR A 21 -14.83 -0.41 6.51
N ASN A 22 -15.48 0.74 6.38
CA ASN A 22 -16.93 0.92 6.28
C ASN A 22 -17.40 1.37 4.88
N ILE A 23 -16.50 1.61 3.92
CA ILE A 23 -16.85 2.15 2.59
C ILE A 23 -17.51 1.11 1.69
N SER A 24 -17.13 -0.17 1.81
CA SER A 24 -17.70 -1.25 1.00
C SER A 24 -18.12 -2.43 1.87
N LYS A 25 -19.27 -3.03 1.52
CA LYS A 25 -19.71 -4.31 2.08
C LYS A 25 -18.80 -5.45 1.65
N SER A 26 -18.20 -5.34 0.47
CA SER A 26 -17.20 -6.28 -0.06
C SER A 26 -15.80 -5.72 0.23
N LYS A 27 -15.25 -6.06 1.39
CA LYS A 27 -13.98 -5.51 1.89
C LYS A 27 -12.73 -6.03 1.15
N ALA A 28 -12.89 -6.90 0.15
CA ALA A 28 -11.77 -7.64 -0.45
C ALA A 28 -11.67 -7.54 -1.98
N GLN A 29 -12.46 -6.67 -2.63
CA GLN A 29 -12.24 -6.45 -4.06
C GLN A 29 -10.89 -5.76 -4.29
N ILE A 30 -10.16 -6.26 -5.29
CA ILE A 30 -8.92 -5.68 -5.78
C ILE A 30 -9.25 -4.97 -7.09
N LEU A 31 -8.86 -3.70 -7.22
CA LEU A 31 -9.04 -2.93 -8.45
C LEU A 31 -8.30 -3.62 -9.61
N ASP A 32 -8.96 -3.75 -10.76
CA ASP A 32 -8.33 -4.35 -11.93
C ASP A 32 -7.29 -3.42 -12.57
N LEU A 33 -6.09 -3.95 -12.86
CA LEU A 33 -5.03 -3.21 -13.53
C LEU A 33 -5.36 -2.85 -14.97
N ASP A 34 -6.31 -3.53 -15.63
CA ASP A 34 -6.77 -3.14 -16.97
C ASP A 34 -7.45 -1.76 -16.95
N LEU A 35 -8.21 -1.44 -15.89
CA LEU A 35 -8.80 -0.11 -15.72
C LEU A 35 -7.73 0.95 -15.48
N VAL A 36 -6.67 0.58 -14.74
CA VAL A 36 -5.53 1.47 -14.50
C VAL A 36 -4.77 1.72 -15.80
N SER A 37 -4.54 0.69 -16.61
CA SER A 37 -3.93 0.81 -17.94
C SER A 37 -4.73 1.74 -18.84
N GLN A 38 -6.05 1.55 -18.94
CA GLN A 38 -6.92 2.41 -19.74
C GLN A 38 -6.85 3.89 -19.30
N PHE A 39 -6.80 4.14 -18.00
CA PHE A 39 -6.62 5.49 -17.48
C PHE A 39 -5.27 6.09 -17.90
N LEU A 40 -4.19 5.33 -17.78
CA LEU A 40 -2.84 5.79 -18.09
C LEU A 40 -2.60 5.99 -19.59
N GLU A 41 -3.25 5.20 -20.44
CA GLU A 41 -3.29 5.40 -21.88
C GLU A 41 -4.00 6.70 -22.25
N ARG A 42 -5.10 7.02 -21.54
CA ARG A 42 -5.85 8.26 -21.73
C ARG A 42 -5.12 9.50 -21.18
N PHE A 43 -4.34 9.33 -20.11
CA PHE A 43 -3.63 10.41 -19.43
C PHE A 43 -2.14 10.07 -19.25
N PRO A 44 -1.36 10.02 -20.36
CA PRO A 44 0.03 9.60 -20.35
C PRO A 44 0.97 10.54 -19.56
N GLU A 45 0.53 11.77 -19.28
CA GLU A 45 1.23 12.78 -18.48
C GLU A 45 1.14 12.56 -16.97
N THR A 46 0.52 11.45 -16.53
CA THR A 46 0.53 11.02 -15.13
C THR A 46 1.97 10.84 -14.65
N ARG A 47 2.32 11.52 -13.55
CA ARG A 47 3.66 11.53 -12.96
C ARG A 47 3.77 10.66 -11.71
N THR A 48 2.70 10.57 -10.95
CA THR A 48 2.67 9.78 -9.72
C THR A 48 1.38 8.97 -9.65
N ILE A 49 1.51 7.70 -9.28
CA ILE A 49 0.40 6.86 -8.85
C ILE A 49 0.52 6.72 -7.34
N ILE A 50 -0.36 7.40 -6.61
CA ILE A 50 -0.41 7.41 -5.16
C ILE A 50 -1.34 6.29 -4.72
N ILE A 51 -0.77 5.22 -4.17
CA ILE A 51 -1.49 4.01 -3.76
C ILE A 51 -1.83 4.14 -2.28
N ASN A 52 -3.14 4.22 -2.01
CA ASN A 52 -3.71 4.43 -0.69
C ASN A 52 -4.84 3.43 -0.43
N GLY A 53 -5.43 3.54 0.76
CA GLY A 53 -6.70 2.93 1.10
C GLY A 53 -6.59 1.49 1.59
N GLY A 54 -7.59 1.07 2.38
CA GLY A 54 -7.43 -0.13 3.21
C GLY A 54 -6.05 -0.12 3.88
N ASP A 55 -5.29 -1.17 3.65
CA ASP A 55 -3.84 -1.12 3.61
C ASP A 55 -3.32 -1.77 2.30
N PRO A 56 -2.41 -1.13 1.54
CA PRO A 56 -1.84 -1.69 0.31
C PRO A 56 -1.21 -3.07 0.47
N THR A 57 -0.65 -3.41 1.63
CA THR A 57 -0.04 -4.74 1.83
C THR A 57 -1.08 -5.87 1.89
N MET A 58 -2.37 -5.54 1.98
CA MET A 58 -3.46 -6.50 1.86
C MET A 58 -3.67 -6.99 0.43
N VAL A 59 -3.07 -6.32 -0.57
CA VAL A 59 -3.02 -6.76 -1.96
C VAL A 59 -1.77 -7.62 -2.18
N PRO A 60 -1.82 -8.68 -3.02
CA PRO A 60 -0.62 -9.45 -3.34
C PRO A 60 0.49 -8.57 -3.91
N VAL A 61 1.74 -8.80 -3.47
CA VAL A 61 2.91 -8.04 -3.95
C VAL A 61 3.06 -8.07 -5.49
N SER A 62 2.62 -9.16 -6.12
CA SER A 62 2.61 -9.32 -7.59
C SER A 62 1.78 -8.25 -8.30
N TYR A 63 0.71 -7.76 -7.69
CA TYR A 63 -0.11 -6.67 -8.24
C TYR A 63 0.74 -5.42 -8.56
N TYR A 64 1.66 -5.07 -7.66
CA TYR A 64 2.51 -3.90 -7.82
C TYR A 64 3.61 -4.14 -8.85
N TRP A 65 4.17 -5.35 -8.91
CA TRP A 65 5.07 -5.73 -9.99
C TRP A 65 4.38 -5.71 -11.36
N ASP A 66 3.13 -6.15 -11.44
CA ASP A 66 2.33 -6.11 -12.65
C ASP A 66 2.03 -4.67 -13.08
N LEU A 67 1.75 -3.78 -12.13
CA LEU A 67 1.63 -2.34 -12.38
C LEU A 67 2.93 -1.77 -12.94
N ILE A 68 4.09 -2.10 -12.33
CA ILE A 68 5.40 -1.68 -12.84
C ILE A 68 5.61 -2.18 -14.28
N ARG A 69 5.26 -3.44 -14.57
CA ARG A 69 5.38 -4.02 -15.93
C ARG A 69 4.50 -3.26 -16.94
N ARG A 70 3.25 -2.97 -16.60
CA ARG A 70 2.32 -2.21 -17.45
C ARG A 70 2.80 -0.79 -17.70
N LEU A 71 3.31 -0.13 -16.67
CA LEU A 71 3.86 1.21 -16.82
C LEU A 71 5.12 1.21 -17.71
N ASN A 72 5.94 0.15 -17.66
CA ASN A 72 7.07 -0.01 -18.59
C ASN A 72 6.58 -0.23 -20.02
N SER A 73 5.58 -1.09 -20.25
CA SER A 73 5.05 -1.32 -21.61
C SER A 73 4.40 -0.07 -22.22
N LEU A 74 3.85 0.81 -21.39
CA LEU A 74 3.29 2.10 -21.80
C LEU A 74 4.34 3.21 -21.97
N ASN A 75 5.62 2.92 -21.73
CA ASN A 75 6.69 3.94 -21.63
C ASN A 75 6.34 5.10 -20.67
N SER A 76 5.58 4.79 -19.61
CA SER A 76 5.11 5.80 -18.66
C SER A 76 6.25 6.26 -17.74
N SER A 77 6.37 7.57 -17.58
CA SER A 77 7.30 8.17 -16.61
C SER A 77 6.79 8.13 -15.15
N ALA A 78 5.61 7.54 -14.90
CA ALA A 78 5.01 7.59 -13.58
C ALA A 78 5.79 6.77 -12.54
N ASN A 79 5.95 7.37 -11.35
CA ASN A 79 6.42 6.69 -10.14
C ASN A 79 5.24 6.22 -9.30
N ILE A 80 5.49 5.24 -8.43
CA ILE A 80 4.51 4.70 -7.48
C ILE A 80 4.86 5.24 -6.09
N SER A 81 3.87 5.76 -5.37
CA SER A 81 4.01 6.18 -3.97
C SER A 81 3.00 5.41 -3.12
N ILE A 82 3.47 4.52 -2.25
CA ILE A 82 2.63 3.63 -1.44
C ILE A 82 2.53 4.18 -0.02
N THR A 83 1.30 4.42 0.43
CA THR A 83 0.99 4.76 1.82
C THR A 83 0.44 3.53 2.55
N THR A 84 1.21 2.95 3.47
CA THR A 84 0.85 1.72 4.19
C THR A 84 1.18 1.83 5.68
N ASN A 85 0.47 1.09 6.53
CA ASN A 85 0.81 0.93 7.93
C ASN A 85 2.04 0.03 8.17
N LEU A 86 2.58 -0.63 7.14
CA LEU A 86 3.76 -1.51 7.15
C LEU A 86 3.69 -2.72 8.09
N TRP A 87 2.56 -3.00 8.73
CA TRP A 87 2.49 -4.03 9.75
C TRP A 87 2.62 -5.45 9.19
N LYS A 88 1.97 -5.73 8.06
CA LYS A 88 2.11 -7.03 7.39
C LYS A 88 3.53 -7.22 6.86
N PHE A 89 4.11 -6.16 6.28
CA PHE A 89 5.50 -6.13 5.86
C PHE A 89 6.44 -6.51 7.02
N TRP A 90 6.27 -5.88 8.19
CA TRP A 90 7.06 -6.17 9.37
C TRP A 90 6.92 -7.62 9.84
N LEU A 91 5.68 -8.14 9.91
CA LEU A 91 5.43 -9.54 10.30
C LEU A 91 6.11 -10.53 9.34
N GLU A 92 6.03 -10.28 8.04
CA GLU A 92 6.72 -11.10 7.02
C GLU A 92 8.24 -10.91 7.10
N TRP A 93 8.73 -9.71 7.39
CA TRP A 93 10.15 -9.41 7.54
C TRP A 93 10.77 -10.12 8.75
N GLN A 94 10.03 -10.32 9.84
CA GLN A 94 10.51 -11.07 11.00
C GLN A 94 10.55 -12.59 10.81
N ASN A 95 9.89 -13.11 9.77
CA ASN A 95 9.81 -14.54 9.54
C ASN A 95 10.87 -14.99 8.52
N ASP A 96 11.95 -15.62 8.97
CA ASP A 96 13.06 -16.05 8.11
C ASP A 96 12.68 -17.14 7.09
N ALA A 97 11.56 -17.84 7.30
CA ALA A 97 11.05 -18.81 6.34
C ALA A 97 10.27 -18.17 5.17
N ILE A 98 10.01 -16.85 5.22
CA ILE A 98 9.26 -16.12 4.20
C ILE A 98 10.22 -15.30 3.33
N GLU A 99 10.07 -15.46 2.01
CA GLU A 99 10.75 -14.64 1.00
C GLU A 99 10.36 -13.15 1.12
N LYS A 100 11.35 -12.25 1.16
CA LYS A 100 11.17 -10.82 1.44
C LYS A 100 10.74 -10.00 0.21
N LYS A 101 9.70 -10.45 -0.49
CA LYS A 101 9.21 -9.82 -1.74
C LYS A 101 8.82 -8.35 -1.59
N TRP A 102 8.29 -7.97 -0.44
CA TRP A 102 8.00 -6.56 -0.14
C TRP A 102 9.26 -5.74 0.03
N THR A 103 10.32 -6.27 0.65
CA THR A 103 11.61 -5.59 0.74
C THR A 103 12.19 -5.32 -0.64
N GLU A 104 12.09 -6.29 -1.55
CA GLU A 104 12.52 -6.11 -2.95
C GLU A 104 11.70 -5.02 -3.64
N LEU A 105 10.37 -5.08 -3.56
CA LEU A 105 9.48 -4.09 -4.17
C LEU A 105 9.74 -2.68 -3.61
N PHE A 106 9.88 -2.53 -2.29
CA PHE A 106 10.10 -1.24 -1.63
C PHE A 106 11.49 -0.65 -1.90
N ARG A 107 12.45 -1.46 -2.36
CA ARG A 107 13.77 -0.98 -2.83
C ARG A 107 13.79 -0.66 -4.32
N SER A 108 12.72 -0.93 -5.05
CA SER A 108 12.62 -0.56 -6.47
C SER A 108 12.74 0.95 -6.62
N PRO A 109 13.54 1.47 -7.57
CA PRO A 109 13.69 2.91 -7.80
C PRO A 109 12.37 3.59 -8.23
N ARG A 110 11.37 2.80 -8.62
CA ARG A 110 10.05 3.28 -9.02
C ARG A 110 9.07 3.42 -7.86
N VAL A 111 9.41 2.90 -6.68
CA VAL A 111 8.52 2.81 -5.54
C VAL A 111 9.03 3.68 -4.42
N ASN A 112 8.19 4.63 -4.01
CA ASN A 112 8.36 5.37 -2.77
C ASN A 112 7.39 4.80 -1.74
N VAL A 113 7.81 4.76 -0.47
CA VAL A 113 7.00 4.21 0.62
C VAL A 113 6.88 5.24 1.72
N THR A 114 5.68 5.38 2.27
CA THR A 114 5.39 6.21 3.42
C THR A 114 4.52 5.44 4.40
N THR A 115 4.76 5.65 5.69
CA THR A 115 3.95 5.08 6.76
C THR A 115 3.31 6.15 7.61
N SER A 116 2.05 5.91 8.00
CA SER A 116 1.32 6.83 8.86
C SER A 116 1.56 6.50 10.33
N PHE A 117 1.74 7.54 11.14
CA PHE A 117 1.78 7.45 12.58
C PHE A 117 1.00 8.61 13.18
N GLN A 118 0.40 8.39 14.35
CA GLN A 118 -0.24 9.44 15.13
C GLN A 118 -0.17 9.06 16.60
N TYR A 119 0.03 10.06 17.45
CA TYR A 119 -0.07 9.89 18.89
C TYR A 119 -1.52 9.67 19.34
N GLY A 120 -1.67 9.11 20.55
CA GLY A 120 -2.96 8.77 21.15
C GLY A 120 -3.36 7.31 20.91
N GLU A 121 -4.62 7.00 21.13
CA GLU A 121 -5.10 5.61 21.23
C GLU A 121 -5.94 5.15 20.04
N SER A 122 -6.11 6.00 19.03
CA SER A 122 -7.08 5.77 17.96
C SER A 122 -6.48 5.03 16.75
N ARG A 123 -5.15 5.01 16.59
CA ARG A 123 -4.45 4.16 15.61
C ARG A 123 -4.14 2.81 16.23
N ARG A 124 -4.82 1.76 15.75
CA ARG A 124 -4.88 0.45 16.39
C ARG A 124 -4.59 -0.66 15.41
N ILE A 125 -3.75 -1.62 15.82
CA ILE A 125 -3.51 -2.87 15.09
C ILE A 125 -4.74 -3.77 15.27
N THR A 126 -5.18 -3.95 16.52
CA THR A 126 -6.42 -4.66 16.86
C THR A 126 -7.25 -3.80 17.79
N ARG A 127 -8.52 -4.16 18.02
CA ARG A 127 -9.43 -3.35 18.85
C ARG A 127 -8.86 -3.05 20.24
N SER A 128 -8.03 -3.95 20.78
CA SER A 128 -7.39 -3.84 22.09
C SER A 128 -5.91 -3.42 22.06
N ARG A 129 -5.27 -3.31 20.88
CA ARG A 129 -3.84 -2.96 20.78
C ARG A 129 -3.60 -1.71 19.94
N VAL A 130 -3.13 -0.66 20.61
CA VAL A 130 -2.65 0.59 20.00
C VAL A 130 -1.36 0.34 19.22
N PHE A 131 -1.21 1.00 18.08
CA PHE A 131 0.05 1.08 17.34
C PHE A 131 0.94 2.15 17.98
N THR A 132 1.95 1.72 18.72
CA THR A 132 2.78 2.61 19.53
C THR A 132 3.92 3.24 18.73
N GLU A 133 4.56 4.28 19.28
CA GLU A 133 5.79 4.85 18.71
C GLU A 133 6.90 3.80 18.61
N GLN A 134 7.01 2.91 19.60
CA GLN A 134 7.97 1.80 19.55
C GLN A 134 7.72 0.87 18.36
N ASP A 135 6.46 0.58 18.05
CA ASP A 135 6.10 -0.19 16.86
C ASP A 135 6.50 0.57 15.58
N PHE A 136 6.20 1.86 15.52
CA PHE A 136 6.56 2.71 14.38
C PHE A 136 8.08 2.76 14.14
N VAL A 137 8.89 2.99 15.17
CA VAL A 137 10.35 3.05 15.08
C VAL A 137 10.93 1.69 14.66
N LYS A 138 10.43 0.58 15.23
CA LYS A 138 10.88 -0.77 14.86
C LYS A 138 10.69 -1.07 13.38
N ILE A 139 9.55 -0.66 12.82
CA ILE A 139 9.23 -0.93 11.41
C ILE A 139 9.98 0.03 10.47
N SER A 140 10.21 1.27 10.90
CA SER A 140 10.89 2.29 10.10
C SER A 140 12.41 2.10 10.01
N ASN A 141 13.00 1.29 10.88
CA ASN A 141 14.44 0.99 10.91
C ASN A 141 14.84 -0.25 10.07
N LEU A 142 13.94 -0.76 9.22
CA LEU A 142 14.17 -1.90 8.32
C LEU A 142 14.69 -1.45 6.94
#